data_AF-A0A8B6DVQ6-F1
#
_entry.id   AF-A0A8B6DVQ6-F1
#
_cell.length_a   1.000
_cell.length_b   1.000
_cell.length_c   1.000
_cell.angle_alpha   90.00
_cell.angle_beta   90.00
_cell.angle_gamma   90.00
#
_symmetry.space_group_name_H-M   'P 1'
#
loop_
_entity.id
_entity.type
_entity.pdbx_description
1 polymer ?
#
loop_
_entity_poly.entity_id
_entity_poly.type
_entity_poly.pdbx_seq_one_letter_code
_entity_poly.pdbx_strand_id
1 'polypeptide(L)'
;KGFFTGCCCCCKSGWRWSLKCGCCFKCFPKTFTFMLPQFLISPLAKFSVHYAFFLAALICYSAFLLTELDFYEGVGSVKIYEWIVYIYIFGDICEEYRYLMPYLKEDSILTVISPHISEDAPVSLRHSWWYKLKKYSYNFWNFLDVLSYAITITAICIRFFKSTTSNNLARRFYSLSLFTMYMRFLHVILMSRKLGPKIIMIKEMLKDLFRFIGILFVFMFGVGVLYHANMYPKHVDMWNPAGWEYWRIWKIIYIPYWQIYGDSFLDTFSENSTAPCTSIQSEWENNPDIERCNQYDWVLLVIASLYMLISNLLLVNLVIALF
;
A
#
# COMPACT_ATOMS: atom_id res chain seq x y z
N LYS A 1 16.74 -61.10 -17.97
CA LYS A 1 15.29 -61.35 -18.14
C LYS A 1 14.54 -60.11 -17.66
N GLY A 2 13.87 -59.39 -18.57
CA GLY A 2 12.79 -58.45 -18.24
C GLY A 2 13.09 -56.95 -18.36
N PHE A 3 12.65 -56.36 -19.47
CA PHE A 3 12.29 -54.93 -19.68
C PHE A 3 13.38 -53.84 -19.66
N PHE A 4 14.22 -53.82 -20.70
CA PHE A 4 14.68 -52.57 -21.31
C PHE A 4 14.69 -52.75 -22.83
N THR A 5 13.63 -52.29 -23.49
CA THR A 5 13.56 -52.17 -24.95
C THR A 5 13.01 -50.80 -25.29
N GLY A 6 13.83 -49.95 -25.91
CA GLY A 6 13.36 -48.80 -26.67
C GLY A 6 14.19 -47.52 -26.49
N CYS A 7 15.09 -47.28 -27.45
CA CYS A 7 15.68 -45.98 -27.81
C CYS A 7 16.87 -45.44 -26.98
N CYS A 8 18.03 -46.08 -27.14
CA CYS A 8 19.32 -45.41 -27.07
C CYS A 8 19.95 -45.41 -28.47
N CYS A 9 19.99 -44.26 -29.14
CA CYS A 9 20.96 -44.01 -30.21
C CYS A 9 21.90 -42.92 -29.72
N CYS A 10 22.93 -43.34 -28.98
CA CYS A 10 24.12 -42.53 -28.71
C CYS A 10 25.14 -42.90 -29.79
N CYS A 11 25.39 -42.02 -30.77
CA CYS A 11 26.54 -42.15 -31.64
C CYS A 11 27.55 -41.07 -31.24
N LYS A 12 28.62 -41.49 -30.57
CA LYS A 12 29.75 -40.66 -30.15
C LYS A 12 30.86 -40.82 -31.19
N SER A 13 31.06 -39.83 -32.04
CA SER A 13 32.38 -39.59 -32.68
C SER A 13 32.45 -38.19 -33.30
N GLY A 14 33.49 -37.46 -32.93
CA GLY A 14 34.16 -36.42 -33.71
C GLY A 14 33.34 -35.31 -34.38
N TRP A 15 33.38 -34.11 -33.79
CA TRP A 15 33.47 -32.81 -34.48
C TRP A 15 32.92 -32.70 -35.92
N ARG A 16 31.59 -32.80 -36.09
CA ARG A 16 30.85 -32.09 -37.15
C ARG A 16 29.34 -32.25 -36.93
N TRP A 17 28.65 -31.14 -36.71
CA TRP A 17 27.19 -31.11 -36.71
C TRP A 17 26.70 -31.27 -38.15
N SER A 18 26.26 -32.49 -38.52
CA SER A 18 25.48 -32.72 -39.73
C SER A 18 24.03 -33.02 -39.33
N LEU A 19 23.14 -32.08 -39.66
CA LEU A 19 21.68 -32.20 -39.55
C LEU A 19 21.14 -33.28 -40.51
N LYS A 20 21.30 -34.56 -40.18
CA LYS A 20 20.55 -35.65 -40.86
C LYS A 20 20.14 -36.73 -39.86
N CYS A 21 19.12 -36.44 -39.05
CA CYS A 21 18.31 -37.47 -38.39
C CYS A 21 16.83 -37.10 -38.46
N GLY A 22 16.13 -37.62 -39.47
CA GLY A 22 14.69 -37.48 -39.69
C GLY A 22 13.79 -38.30 -38.75
N CYS A 23 14.29 -38.75 -37.59
CA CYS A 23 13.53 -39.59 -36.64
C CYS A 23 13.09 -38.86 -35.36
N CYS A 24 13.30 -37.54 -35.23
CA CYS A 24 13.05 -36.83 -33.96
C CYS A 24 11.61 -36.29 -33.79
N PHE A 25 10.79 -36.24 -34.84
CA PHE A 25 9.48 -35.57 -34.76
C PHE A 25 8.41 -36.35 -33.96
N LYS A 26 8.50 -37.69 -33.89
CA LYS A 26 7.54 -38.52 -33.14
C LYS A 26 7.87 -38.68 -31.64
N CYS A 27 9.11 -38.43 -31.22
CA CYS A 27 9.48 -38.42 -29.79
C CYS A 27 9.32 -37.05 -29.14
N PHE A 28 9.37 -35.97 -29.92
CA PHE A 28 9.22 -34.59 -29.43
C PHE A 28 7.96 -34.36 -28.55
N PRO A 29 6.75 -34.82 -28.92
CA PRO A 29 5.57 -34.56 -28.10
C PRO A 29 5.59 -35.33 -26.77
N LYS A 30 6.18 -36.53 -26.71
CA LYS A 30 6.25 -37.32 -25.47
C LYS A 30 7.32 -36.82 -24.50
N THR A 31 8.41 -36.27 -25.00
CA THR A 31 9.45 -35.65 -24.16
C THR A 31 9.00 -34.27 -23.66
N PHE A 32 8.28 -33.50 -24.49
CA PHE A 32 7.72 -32.19 -24.12
C PHE A 32 6.62 -32.30 -23.05
N THR A 33 5.71 -33.29 -23.15
CA THR A 33 4.66 -33.50 -22.13
C THR A 33 5.20 -33.93 -20.77
N PHE A 34 6.37 -34.57 -20.71
CA PHE A 34 7.06 -34.91 -19.46
C PHE A 34 7.96 -33.77 -18.93
N MET A 35 8.60 -33.00 -19.81
CA MET A 35 9.46 -31.88 -19.41
C MET A 35 8.68 -30.65 -18.93
N LEU A 36 7.52 -30.35 -19.51
CA LEU A 36 6.69 -29.20 -19.13
C LEU A 36 6.26 -29.21 -17.65
N PRO A 37 5.72 -30.32 -17.09
CA PRO A 37 5.41 -30.38 -15.66
C PRO A 37 6.66 -30.30 -14.79
N GLN A 38 7.78 -30.90 -15.19
CA GLN A 38 9.04 -30.80 -14.44
C GLN A 38 9.60 -29.36 -14.43
N PHE A 39 9.47 -28.63 -15.53
CA PHE A 39 9.83 -27.22 -15.62
C PHE A 39 8.93 -26.34 -14.73
N LEU A 40 7.60 -26.55 -14.77
CA LEU A 40 6.63 -25.85 -13.93
C LEU A 40 6.76 -26.18 -12.43
N ILE A 41 7.32 -27.33 -12.07
CA ILE A 41 7.57 -27.72 -10.68
C ILE A 41 8.76 -26.95 -10.08
N SER A 42 9.67 -26.41 -10.91
CA SER A 42 10.83 -25.66 -10.45
C SER A 42 10.41 -24.41 -9.65
N PRO A 43 11.14 -24.06 -8.57
CA PRO A 43 10.75 -22.94 -7.68
C PRO A 43 10.73 -21.60 -8.42
N LEU A 44 11.62 -21.41 -9.40
CA LEU A 44 11.67 -20.20 -10.23
C LEU A 44 10.45 -20.10 -11.16
N ALA A 45 10.03 -21.21 -11.78
CA ALA A 45 8.85 -21.21 -12.64
C ALA A 45 7.57 -20.98 -11.83
N LYS A 46 7.45 -21.62 -10.65
CA LYS A 46 6.33 -21.36 -9.71
C LYS A 46 6.25 -19.90 -9.30
N PHE A 47 7.38 -19.32 -8.91
CA PHE A 47 7.52 -17.89 -8.62
C PHE A 47 7.03 -17.08 -9.82
N SER A 48 7.63 -17.26 -11.00
CA SER A 48 7.31 -16.47 -12.19
C SER A 48 5.83 -16.55 -12.60
N VAL A 49 5.21 -17.73 -12.49
CA VAL A 49 3.80 -17.92 -12.82
C VAL A 49 2.89 -17.24 -11.80
N HIS A 50 3.17 -17.40 -10.50
CA HIS A 50 2.42 -16.75 -9.43
C HIS A 50 2.41 -15.22 -9.60
N TYR A 51 3.57 -14.62 -9.86
CA TYR A 51 3.65 -13.17 -10.06
C TYR A 51 3.11 -12.69 -11.40
N ALA A 52 3.12 -13.52 -12.45
CA ALA A 52 2.42 -13.19 -13.69
C ALA A 52 0.90 -13.13 -13.47
N PHE A 53 0.33 -14.07 -12.70
CA PHE A 53 -1.08 -14.03 -12.29
C PHE A 53 -1.38 -12.82 -11.41
N PHE A 54 -0.52 -12.50 -10.45
CA PHE A 54 -0.68 -11.31 -9.61
C PHE A 54 -0.68 -10.01 -10.42
N LEU A 55 0.24 -9.86 -11.38
CA LEU A 55 0.30 -8.68 -12.24
C LEU A 55 -0.92 -8.58 -13.16
N ALA A 56 -1.39 -9.71 -13.69
CA ALA A 56 -2.65 -9.75 -14.44
C ALA A 56 -3.85 -9.33 -13.56
N ALA A 57 -3.92 -9.82 -12.32
CA ALA A 57 -4.95 -9.44 -11.37
C ALA A 57 -4.90 -7.94 -11.03
N LEU A 58 -3.71 -7.34 -10.87
CA LEU A 58 -3.54 -5.89 -10.68
C LEU A 58 -4.05 -5.07 -11.87
N ILE A 59 -3.81 -5.53 -13.09
CA ILE A 59 -4.33 -4.89 -14.31
C ILE A 59 -5.86 -5.00 -14.34
N CYS A 60 -6.41 -6.18 -14.08
CA CYS A 60 -7.87 -6.38 -13.99
C CYS A 60 -8.51 -5.54 -12.88
N TYR A 61 -7.86 -5.42 -11.74
CA TYR A 61 -8.35 -4.58 -10.62
C TYR A 61 -8.24 -3.10 -10.95
N SER A 62 -7.19 -2.66 -11.63
CA SER A 62 -7.10 -1.28 -12.12
C SER A 62 -8.23 -0.99 -13.12
N ALA A 63 -8.48 -1.88 -14.07
CA ALA A 63 -9.62 -1.76 -14.99
C ALA A 63 -10.96 -1.73 -14.25
N PHE A 64 -11.13 -2.58 -13.23
CA PHE A 64 -12.31 -2.59 -12.36
C PHE A 64 -12.58 -1.24 -11.72
N LEU A 65 -11.55 -0.62 -11.13
CA LEU A 65 -11.70 0.64 -10.39
C LEU A 65 -11.90 1.86 -11.30
N LEU A 66 -11.33 1.83 -12.51
CA LEU A 66 -11.46 2.91 -13.49
C LEU A 66 -12.85 2.95 -14.14
N THR A 67 -13.52 1.81 -14.25
CA THR A 67 -14.91 1.73 -14.73
C THR A 67 -15.92 2.14 -13.66
N GLU A 68 -17.11 2.55 -14.07
CA GLU A 68 -18.21 2.87 -13.16
C GLU A 68 -18.57 1.66 -12.28
N LEU A 69 -18.64 1.93 -10.97
CA LEU A 69 -19.07 1.01 -9.91
C LEU A 69 -20.58 1.15 -9.75
N ASP A 70 -21.33 0.25 -10.37
CA ASP A 70 -22.78 0.21 -10.27
C ASP A 70 -23.23 -0.40 -8.94
N PHE A 71 -24.45 -0.04 -8.52
CA PHE A 71 -25.10 -0.65 -7.37
C PHE A 71 -25.20 -2.16 -7.54
N TYR A 72 -25.03 -2.88 -6.44
CA TYR A 72 -25.31 -4.31 -6.43
C TYR A 72 -26.83 -4.53 -6.49
N GLU A 73 -27.36 -4.63 -7.71
CA GLU A 73 -28.79 -4.93 -7.96
C GLU A 73 -29.05 -6.42 -8.23
N GLY A 74 -28.01 -7.24 -8.20
CA GLY A 74 -28.06 -8.69 -8.36
C GLY A 74 -26.80 -9.25 -9.01
N VAL A 75 -26.71 -10.57 -9.11
CA VAL A 75 -25.52 -11.30 -9.64
C VAL A 75 -25.16 -10.88 -11.07
N GLY A 76 -26.15 -10.44 -11.87
CA GLY A 76 -25.94 -9.99 -13.26
C GLY A 76 -25.36 -8.58 -13.43
N SER A 77 -25.31 -7.76 -12.36
CA SER A 77 -24.69 -6.41 -12.39
C SER A 77 -23.17 -6.44 -12.25
N VAL A 78 -22.62 -7.60 -11.88
CA VAL A 78 -21.19 -7.79 -11.63
C VAL A 78 -20.47 -8.03 -12.94
N LYS A 79 -19.56 -7.12 -13.31
CA LYS A 79 -18.80 -7.24 -14.57
C LYS A 79 -17.75 -8.36 -14.47
N ILE A 80 -17.34 -8.93 -15.60
CA ILE A 80 -16.46 -10.13 -15.60
C ILE A 80 -15.11 -9.90 -14.91
N TYR A 81 -14.55 -8.69 -15.01
CA TYR A 81 -13.29 -8.32 -14.37
C TYR A 81 -13.38 -8.31 -12.84
N GLU A 82 -14.57 -8.03 -12.29
CA GLU A 82 -14.81 -8.03 -10.85
C GLU A 82 -14.75 -9.45 -10.29
N TRP A 83 -15.40 -10.40 -10.97
CA TRP A 83 -15.34 -11.81 -10.61
C TRP A 83 -13.91 -12.34 -10.59
N ILE A 84 -13.10 -11.96 -11.59
CA ILE A 84 -11.69 -12.35 -11.65
C ILE A 84 -10.94 -11.84 -10.42
N VAL A 85 -11.15 -10.58 -10.02
CA VAL A 85 -10.51 -9.98 -8.85
C VAL A 85 -10.97 -10.66 -7.56
N TYR A 86 -12.26 -10.93 -7.39
CA TYR A 86 -12.76 -11.61 -6.19
C TYR A 86 -12.23 -13.04 -6.05
N ILE A 87 -12.18 -13.79 -7.15
CA ILE A 87 -11.62 -15.15 -7.16
C ILE A 87 -10.13 -15.09 -6.82
N TYR A 88 -9.40 -14.13 -7.39
CA TYR A 88 -7.98 -13.94 -7.09
C TYR A 88 -7.77 -13.65 -5.60
N ILE A 89 -8.47 -12.66 -5.04
CA ILE A 89 -8.33 -12.27 -3.63
C ILE A 89 -8.75 -13.42 -2.70
N PHE A 90 -9.80 -14.16 -3.03
CA PHE A 90 -10.19 -15.33 -2.27
C PHE A 90 -9.09 -16.40 -2.27
N GLY A 91 -8.51 -16.69 -3.44
CA GLY A 91 -7.38 -17.63 -3.56
C GLY A 91 -6.17 -17.20 -2.73
N ASP A 92 -5.86 -15.92 -2.75
CA ASP A 92 -4.76 -15.30 -2.01
C ASP A 92 -4.97 -15.36 -0.48
N ILE A 93 -6.19 -15.10 -0.01
CA ILE A 93 -6.58 -15.31 1.41
C ILE A 93 -6.44 -16.79 1.80
N CYS A 94 -6.82 -17.71 0.93
CA CYS A 94 -6.64 -19.15 1.18
C CYS A 94 -5.16 -19.57 1.23
N GLU A 95 -4.31 -19.00 0.39
CA GLU A 95 -2.85 -19.21 0.43
C GLU A 95 -2.26 -18.71 1.76
N GLU A 96 -2.64 -17.51 2.18
CA GLU A 96 -2.19 -16.92 3.43
C GLU A 96 -2.68 -17.73 4.65
N TYR A 97 -3.94 -18.14 4.65
CA TYR A 97 -4.49 -19.00 5.70
C TYR A 97 -3.75 -20.34 5.76
N ARG A 98 -3.44 -20.95 4.62
CA ARG A 98 -2.66 -22.19 4.55
C ARG A 98 -1.25 -22.01 5.11
N TYR A 99 -0.63 -20.84 4.90
CA TYR A 99 0.68 -20.50 5.46
C TYR A 99 0.62 -20.28 6.99
N LEU A 100 -0.44 -19.63 7.47
CA LEU A 100 -0.62 -19.32 8.90
C LEU A 100 -1.03 -20.54 9.74
N MET A 101 -1.81 -21.47 9.17
CA MET A 101 -2.38 -22.61 9.91
C MET A 101 -1.35 -23.52 10.59
N PRO A 102 -0.25 -23.96 9.95
CA PRO A 102 0.80 -24.72 10.62
C PRO A 102 1.45 -23.96 11.78
N TYR A 103 1.64 -22.65 11.63
CA TYR A 103 2.22 -21.78 12.68
C TYR A 103 1.29 -21.64 13.89
N LEU A 104 -0.03 -21.65 13.67
CA LEU A 104 -1.03 -21.64 14.74
C LEU A 104 -1.22 -23.02 15.39
N LYS A 105 -1.15 -24.10 14.60
CA LYS A 105 -1.43 -25.48 15.05
C LYS A 105 -0.31 -26.09 15.92
N GLU A 106 0.85 -25.45 16.01
CA GLU A 106 1.95 -25.86 16.87
C GLU A 106 1.64 -25.57 18.36
N ASP A 107 0.60 -26.23 18.88
CA ASP A 107 0.12 -26.14 20.25
C ASP A 107 0.09 -27.50 20.96
N SER A 108 0.66 -28.59 20.41
CA SER A 108 0.49 -29.90 21.04
C SER A 108 1.68 -30.83 21.28
N ILE A 109 2.87 -30.76 20.63
CA ILE A 109 3.85 -31.88 20.79
C ILE A 109 5.35 -31.52 20.92
N LEU A 110 5.84 -30.32 20.57
CA LEU A 110 7.31 -30.09 20.45
C LEU A 110 7.96 -29.14 21.46
N THR A 111 7.34 -28.85 22.61
CA THR A 111 7.97 -28.07 23.69
C THR A 111 8.90 -28.89 24.61
N VAL A 112 9.13 -30.18 24.33
CA VAL A 112 9.96 -31.05 25.19
C VAL A 112 11.45 -31.11 24.79
N ILE A 113 11.85 -30.68 23.57
CA ILE A 113 13.19 -31.07 23.04
C ILE A 113 14.19 -29.92 22.78
N SER A 114 13.89 -28.63 23.03
CA SER A 114 14.92 -27.60 22.85
C SER A 114 14.82 -26.39 23.79
N PRO A 115 15.63 -26.32 24.87
CA PRO A 115 15.60 -25.24 25.84
C PRO A 115 16.67 -24.17 25.55
N HIS A 116 16.76 -23.66 24.31
CA HIS A 116 17.84 -22.71 23.99
C HIS A 116 17.47 -21.52 23.10
N ILE A 117 16.32 -20.87 23.36
CA ILE A 117 16.03 -19.55 22.78
C ILE A 117 15.36 -18.65 23.84
N SER A 118 16.16 -17.76 24.42
CA SER A 118 15.85 -16.48 25.09
C SER A 118 14.47 -16.32 25.75
N GLU A 119 14.46 -16.40 27.08
CA GLU A 119 13.36 -16.04 27.97
C GLU A 119 13.21 -14.53 28.11
N ASP A 120 12.07 -13.97 27.67
CA ASP A 120 11.58 -12.66 28.14
C ASP A 120 10.03 -12.57 28.15
N ALA A 121 9.31 -13.71 28.05
CA ALA A 121 7.84 -13.70 28.07
C ALA A 121 7.24 -14.89 28.86
N PRO A 122 6.24 -14.65 29.74
CA PRO A 122 5.62 -15.68 30.57
C PRO A 122 4.88 -16.74 29.74
N VAL A 123 5.02 -18.01 30.13
CA VAL A 123 4.59 -19.22 29.41
C VAL A 123 3.08 -19.26 29.12
N SER A 124 2.24 -18.63 29.95
CA SER A 124 0.78 -18.61 29.76
C SER A 124 0.31 -17.70 28.61
N LEU A 125 1.06 -16.64 28.29
CA LEU A 125 0.76 -15.73 27.17
C LEU A 125 1.24 -16.26 25.81
N ARG A 126 2.13 -17.27 25.81
CA ARG A 126 2.69 -17.90 24.61
C ARG A 126 1.65 -18.68 23.79
N HIS A 127 0.62 -19.21 24.45
CA HIS A 127 -0.48 -19.97 23.82
C HIS A 127 -1.65 -19.10 23.36
N SER A 128 -1.68 -17.81 23.71
CA SER A 128 -2.77 -16.94 23.24
C SER A 128 -2.58 -16.67 21.74
N TRP A 129 -3.58 -17.06 20.94
CA TRP A 129 -3.59 -16.83 19.49
C TRP A 129 -3.30 -15.37 19.11
N TRP A 130 -3.72 -14.42 19.95
CA TRP A 130 -3.42 -12.99 19.81
C TRP A 130 -1.92 -12.67 19.86
N TYR A 131 -1.15 -13.36 20.71
CA TYR A 131 0.30 -13.16 20.79
C TYR A 131 0.98 -13.67 19.52
N LYS A 132 0.56 -14.83 19.00
CA LYS A 132 1.07 -15.39 17.73
C LYS A 132 0.74 -14.47 16.55
N LEU A 133 -0.49 -13.94 16.48
CA LEU A 133 -0.93 -12.98 15.46
C LEU A 133 -0.18 -11.65 15.57
N LYS A 134 0.03 -11.14 16.79
CA LYS A 134 0.80 -9.91 17.04
C LYS A 134 2.26 -10.07 16.60
N LYS A 135 2.87 -11.23 16.88
CA LYS A 135 4.22 -11.55 16.43
C LYS A 135 4.28 -11.65 14.89
N TYR A 136 3.29 -12.28 14.27
CA TYR A 136 3.19 -12.36 12.80
C TYR A 136 3.13 -10.96 12.16
N SER A 137 2.37 -10.06 12.77
CA SER A 137 2.15 -8.68 12.30
C SER A 137 3.33 -7.74 12.55
N TYR A 138 4.37 -8.18 13.27
CA TYR A 138 5.58 -7.35 13.45
C TYR A 138 6.39 -7.24 12.14
N ASN A 139 6.27 -8.23 11.26
CA ASN A 139 6.83 -8.15 9.92
C ASN A 139 6.04 -7.15 9.08
N PHE A 140 6.70 -6.09 8.62
CA PHE A 140 6.09 -5.03 7.80
C PHE A 140 5.27 -5.57 6.60
N TRP A 141 5.80 -6.58 5.90
CA TRP A 141 5.15 -7.18 4.73
C TRP A 141 3.88 -7.95 5.12
N ASN A 142 3.95 -8.77 6.17
CA ASN A 142 2.80 -9.51 6.67
C ASN A 142 1.71 -8.57 7.20
N PHE A 143 2.10 -7.48 7.86
CA PHE A 143 1.15 -6.44 8.28
C PHE A 143 0.46 -5.79 7.08
N LEU A 144 1.22 -5.45 6.04
CA LEU A 144 0.68 -4.88 4.80
C LEU A 144 -0.30 -5.84 4.12
N ASP A 145 0.01 -7.13 4.09
CA ASP A 145 -0.85 -8.17 3.52
C ASP A 145 -2.17 -8.29 4.31
N VAL A 146 -2.10 -8.39 5.64
CA VAL A 146 -3.31 -8.42 6.51
C VAL A 146 -4.15 -7.15 6.35
N LEU A 147 -3.49 -5.98 6.28
CA LEU A 147 -4.16 -4.70 6.05
C LEU A 147 -4.88 -4.68 4.70
N SER A 148 -4.25 -5.21 3.65
CA SER A 148 -4.83 -5.26 2.31
C SER A 148 -6.11 -6.12 2.26
N TYR A 149 -6.11 -7.27 2.94
CA TYR A 149 -7.30 -8.13 3.05
C TYR A 149 -8.40 -7.46 3.86
N ALA A 150 -8.08 -6.83 5.00
CA ALA A 150 -9.05 -6.15 5.84
C ALA A 150 -9.77 -5.01 5.10
N ILE A 151 -9.02 -4.19 4.36
CA ILE A 151 -9.56 -3.08 3.56
C ILE A 151 -10.46 -3.62 2.44
N THR A 152 -10.05 -4.70 1.76
CA THR A 152 -10.83 -5.29 0.68
C THR A 152 -12.14 -5.89 1.19
N ILE A 153 -12.11 -6.64 2.29
CA ILE A 153 -13.32 -7.21 2.89
C ILE A 153 -14.28 -6.09 3.27
N THR A 154 -13.76 -5.01 3.87
CA THR A 154 -14.55 -3.83 4.21
C THR A 154 -15.16 -3.16 2.98
N ALA A 155 -14.40 -3.02 1.88
CA ALA A 155 -14.89 -2.47 0.62
C ALA A 155 -16.07 -3.30 0.05
N ILE A 156 -15.93 -4.62 0.07
CA ILE A 156 -16.96 -5.57 -0.36
C ILE A 156 -18.20 -5.46 0.54
N CYS A 157 -18.02 -5.40 1.87
CA CYS A 157 -19.12 -5.23 2.82
C CYS A 157 -19.87 -3.91 2.59
N ILE A 158 -19.17 -2.79 2.42
CA ILE A 158 -19.78 -1.47 2.18
C ILE A 158 -20.63 -1.50 0.90
N ARG A 159 -20.18 -2.21 -0.14
CA ARG A 159 -20.89 -2.31 -1.41
C ARG A 159 -22.23 -3.07 -1.31
N PHE A 160 -22.37 -4.00 -0.36
CA PHE A 160 -23.66 -4.68 -0.14
C PHE A 160 -24.71 -3.76 0.49
N PHE A 161 -24.32 -2.65 1.11
CA PHE A 161 -25.28 -1.67 1.63
C PHE A 161 -25.81 -0.80 0.50
N LYS A 162 -27.13 -0.87 0.26
CA LYS A 162 -27.83 -0.13 -0.80
C LYS A 162 -28.00 1.35 -0.42
N SER A 163 -26.99 2.18 -0.68
CA SER A 163 -27.02 3.64 -0.49
C SER A 163 -26.10 4.36 -1.48
N THR A 164 -26.51 5.52 -2.01
CA THR A 164 -25.67 6.30 -2.95
C THR A 164 -24.37 6.78 -2.28
N THR A 165 -24.42 7.12 -0.99
CA THR A 165 -23.25 7.52 -0.22
C THR A 165 -22.30 6.34 0.01
N SER A 166 -22.82 5.11 0.16
CA SER A 166 -21.98 3.92 0.34
C SER A 166 -21.21 3.57 -0.94
N ASN A 167 -21.69 3.88 -2.14
CA ASN A 167 -20.92 3.66 -3.38
C ASN A 167 -19.65 4.52 -3.45
N ASN A 168 -19.77 5.82 -3.16
CA ASN A 168 -18.61 6.71 -3.13
C ASN A 168 -17.60 6.28 -2.07
N LEU A 169 -18.09 5.83 -0.91
CA LEU A 169 -17.24 5.26 0.14
C LEU A 169 -16.60 3.94 -0.30
N ALA A 170 -17.35 3.02 -0.89
CA ALA A 170 -16.84 1.75 -1.41
C ALA A 170 -15.73 2.00 -2.43
N ARG A 171 -15.91 2.95 -3.36
CA ARG A 171 -14.88 3.34 -4.34
C ARG A 171 -13.59 3.81 -3.65
N ARG A 172 -13.68 4.60 -2.57
CA ARG A 172 -12.50 5.03 -1.78
C ARG A 172 -11.79 3.83 -1.14
N PHE A 173 -12.55 2.89 -0.55
CA PHE A 173 -11.97 1.68 0.05
C PHE A 173 -11.36 0.74 -0.99
N TYR A 174 -12.01 0.53 -2.14
CA TYR A 174 -11.44 -0.25 -3.25
C TYR A 174 -10.18 0.42 -3.82
N SER A 175 -10.12 1.74 -3.89
CA SER A 175 -8.93 2.49 -4.30
C SER A 175 -7.77 2.31 -3.31
N LEU A 176 -8.07 2.37 -2.01
CA LEU A 176 -7.07 2.12 -0.97
C LEU A 176 -6.58 0.67 -1.01
N SER A 177 -7.48 -0.30 -1.21
CA SER A 177 -7.10 -1.70 -1.37
C SER A 177 -6.19 -1.91 -2.60
N LEU A 178 -6.53 -1.34 -3.76
CA LEU A 178 -5.68 -1.40 -4.94
C LEU A 178 -4.29 -0.82 -4.66
N PHE A 179 -4.20 0.31 -3.97
CA PHE A 179 -2.93 0.89 -3.56
C PHE A 179 -2.11 -0.06 -2.67
N THR A 180 -2.74 -0.71 -1.69
CA THR A 180 -2.04 -1.69 -0.85
C THR A 180 -1.57 -2.92 -1.63
N MET A 181 -2.33 -3.38 -2.63
CA MET A 181 -1.90 -4.45 -3.53
C MET A 181 -0.70 -4.04 -4.39
N TYR A 182 -0.63 -2.79 -4.87
CA TYR A 182 0.58 -2.28 -5.51
C TYR A 182 1.78 -2.21 -4.55
N MET A 183 1.58 -1.86 -3.28
CA MET A 183 2.65 -1.92 -2.28
C MET A 183 3.16 -3.35 -2.07
N ARG A 184 2.28 -4.37 -2.14
CA ARG A 184 2.69 -5.78 -2.10
C ARG A 184 3.53 -6.18 -3.32
N PHE A 185 3.35 -5.53 -4.48
CA PHE A 185 4.23 -5.73 -5.63
C PHE A 185 5.69 -5.40 -5.33
N LEU A 186 5.98 -4.47 -4.41
CA LEU A 186 7.35 -4.19 -3.97
C LEU A 186 8.00 -5.41 -3.29
N HIS A 187 7.22 -6.24 -2.60
CA HIS A 187 7.72 -7.48 -1.99
C HIS A 187 8.22 -8.49 -3.04
N VAL A 188 7.63 -8.47 -4.24
CA VAL A 188 8.07 -9.29 -5.38
C VAL A 188 9.43 -8.83 -5.88
N ILE A 189 9.59 -7.51 -6.01
CA ILE A 189 10.83 -6.88 -6.46
C ILE A 189 11.97 -7.17 -5.47
N LEU A 190 11.66 -7.36 -4.19
CA LEU A 190 12.62 -7.75 -3.15
C LEU A 190 13.36 -9.06 -3.48
N MET A 191 12.69 -10.01 -4.15
CA MET A 191 13.30 -11.30 -4.52
C MET A 191 14.27 -11.17 -5.71
N SER A 192 14.30 -10.03 -6.40
CA SER A 192 15.22 -9.81 -7.50
C SER A 192 16.65 -9.58 -7.00
N ARG A 193 17.64 -10.21 -7.64
CA ARG A 193 19.05 -10.11 -7.24
C ARG A 193 19.62 -8.68 -7.30
N LYS A 194 19.09 -7.84 -8.21
CA LYS A 194 19.60 -6.49 -8.44
C LYS A 194 18.88 -5.40 -7.64
N LEU A 195 17.56 -5.51 -7.47
CA LEU A 195 16.75 -4.49 -6.80
C LEU A 195 16.47 -4.84 -5.33
N GLY A 196 16.55 -6.12 -4.95
CA GLY A 196 16.31 -6.57 -3.58
C GLY A 196 17.15 -5.82 -2.53
N PRO A 197 18.50 -5.83 -2.64
CA PRO A 197 19.35 -5.10 -1.69
C PRO A 197 19.05 -3.60 -1.64
N LYS A 198 18.68 -2.98 -2.77
CA LYS A 198 18.33 -1.56 -2.82
C LYS A 198 17.05 -1.26 -2.05
N ILE A 199 16.02 -2.09 -2.18
CA ILE A 199 14.76 -1.94 -1.43
C ILE A 199 14.99 -2.16 0.07
N ILE A 200 15.84 -3.11 0.46
CA ILE A 200 16.20 -3.32 1.87
C ILE A 200 16.87 -2.08 2.44
N MET A 201 17.83 -1.49 1.72
CA MET A 201 18.47 -0.23 2.13
C MET A 201 17.44 0.90 2.28
N ILE A 202 16.55 1.09 1.29
CA ILE A 202 15.49 2.10 1.37
C ILE A 202 14.58 1.87 2.59
N LYS A 203 14.20 0.62 2.87
CA LYS A 203 13.35 0.29 4.03
C LYS A 203 14.00 0.67 5.36
N GLU A 204 15.30 0.39 5.52
CA GLU A 204 16.01 0.74 6.76
C GLU A 204 16.16 2.26 6.89
N MET A 205 16.47 2.96 5.80
CA MET A 205 16.53 4.42 5.76
C MET A 205 15.18 5.07 6.09
N LEU A 206 14.06 4.50 5.62
CA LEU A 206 12.72 5.01 5.92
C LEU A 206 12.39 4.99 7.42
N LYS A 207 12.91 4.03 8.20
CA LYS A 207 12.72 4.01 9.66
C LYS A 207 13.34 5.23 10.32
N ASP A 208 14.51 5.65 9.82
CA ASP A 208 15.20 6.83 10.30
C ASP A 208 14.49 8.11 9.87
N LEU A 209 13.96 8.13 8.65
CA LEU A 209 13.13 9.22 8.14
C LEU A 209 11.89 9.48 9.01
N PHE A 210 11.21 8.43 9.48
CA PHE A 210 10.00 8.62 10.31
C PHE A 210 10.28 9.42 11.60
N ARG A 211 11.47 9.25 12.20
CA ARG A 211 11.88 10.04 13.37
C ARG A 211 12.03 11.52 13.01
N PHE A 212 12.61 11.80 11.84
CA PHE A 212 12.76 13.17 11.35
C PHE A 212 11.42 13.81 10.96
N ILE A 213 10.52 13.07 10.30
CA ILE A 213 9.17 13.54 9.95
C ILE A 213 8.42 14.02 11.21
N GLY A 214 8.65 13.39 12.37
CA GLY A 214 8.09 13.86 13.64
C GLY A 214 8.52 15.30 14.01
N ILE A 215 9.80 15.63 13.82
CA ILE A 215 10.33 16.99 14.07
C ILE A 215 9.73 17.98 13.06
N LEU A 216 9.70 17.61 11.78
CA LEU A 216 9.07 18.40 10.72
C LEU A 216 7.60 18.68 11.04
N PHE A 217 6.86 17.67 11.53
CA PHE A 217 5.47 17.80 11.90
C PHE A 217 5.24 18.82 13.02
N VAL A 218 6.09 18.82 14.06
CA VAL A 218 6.00 19.81 15.15
C VAL A 218 6.23 21.23 14.63
N PHE A 219 7.24 21.42 13.79
CA PHE A 219 7.54 22.73 13.20
C PHE A 219 6.43 23.22 12.27
N MET A 220 5.96 22.34 11.38
CA MET A 220 4.85 22.58 10.46
C MET A 220 3.56 22.93 11.20
N PHE A 221 3.23 22.21 12.28
CA PHE A 221 2.03 22.49 13.07
C PHE A 221 2.12 23.85 13.77
N GLY A 222 3.27 24.20 14.33
CA GLY A 222 3.48 25.51 14.97
C GLY A 222 3.27 26.69 14.01
N VAL A 223 3.84 26.58 12.80
CA VAL A 223 3.67 27.60 11.75
C VAL A 223 2.24 27.61 11.20
N GLY A 224 1.62 26.45 11.00
CA GLY A 224 0.24 26.35 10.55
C GLY A 224 -0.75 27.00 11.51
N VAL A 225 -0.60 26.78 12.83
CA VAL A 225 -1.42 27.45 13.85
C VAL A 225 -1.21 28.96 13.81
N LEU A 226 0.04 29.42 13.63
CA LEU A 226 0.34 30.84 13.50
C LEU A 226 -0.34 31.45 12.28
N TYR A 227 -0.29 30.79 11.11
CA TYR A 227 -0.99 31.26 9.92
C TYR A 227 -2.49 31.37 10.16
N HIS A 228 -3.09 30.30 10.67
CA HIS A 228 -4.53 30.27 10.89
C HIS A 228 -4.99 31.33 11.91
N ALA A 229 -4.20 31.59 12.94
CA ALA A 229 -4.50 32.58 13.96
C ALA A 229 -4.50 34.02 13.42
N ASN A 230 -3.57 34.36 12.52
CA ASN A 230 -3.47 35.71 11.96
C ASN A 230 -4.35 35.91 10.71
N MET A 231 -4.56 34.87 9.89
CA MET A 231 -5.41 34.96 8.70
C MET A 231 -6.90 35.07 9.05
N TYR A 232 -7.35 34.42 10.12
CA TYR A 232 -8.76 34.34 10.52
C TYR A 232 -8.98 34.76 11.98
N PRO A 233 -8.83 36.05 12.33
CA PRO A 233 -9.02 36.49 13.71
C PRO A 233 -10.49 36.38 14.11
N LYS A 234 -10.77 35.88 15.32
CA LYS A 234 -12.13 35.53 15.80
C LYS A 234 -12.80 34.44 14.95
N HIS A 235 -12.07 33.36 14.65
CA HIS A 235 -12.68 32.18 14.05
C HIS A 235 -13.60 31.48 15.06
N VAL A 236 -14.59 30.73 14.58
CA VAL A 236 -15.56 30.00 15.42
C VAL A 236 -14.86 29.10 16.43
N ASP A 237 -15.41 29.02 17.63
CA ASP A 237 -14.87 28.15 18.68
C ASP A 237 -14.84 26.69 18.24
N MET A 238 -13.71 26.02 18.47
CA MET A 238 -13.51 24.59 18.17
C MET A 238 -14.56 23.68 18.85
N TRP A 239 -15.16 24.17 19.93
CA TRP A 239 -16.13 23.44 20.77
C TRP A 239 -17.59 23.65 20.36
N ASN A 240 -17.87 24.46 19.33
CA ASN A 240 -19.22 24.59 18.78
C ASN A 240 -19.61 23.28 18.05
N PRO A 241 -20.90 22.84 18.03
CA PRO A 241 -21.29 21.59 17.38
C PRO A 241 -20.96 21.52 15.88
N ALA A 242 -20.89 22.67 15.20
CA ALA A 242 -20.42 22.79 13.82
C ALA A 242 -18.89 22.99 13.71
N GLY A 243 -18.22 23.32 14.83
CA GLY A 243 -16.79 23.67 14.90
C GLY A 243 -15.86 22.54 14.45
N TRP A 244 -16.25 21.27 14.61
CA TRP A 244 -15.44 20.12 14.15
C TRP A 244 -15.34 20.02 12.62
N GLU A 245 -16.32 20.55 11.89
CA GLU A 245 -16.30 20.59 10.42
C GLU A 245 -15.44 21.77 9.90
N TYR A 246 -15.41 22.88 10.65
CA TYR A 246 -14.56 24.04 10.36
C TYR A 246 -13.09 23.84 10.78
N TRP A 247 -12.83 23.21 11.94
CA TRP A 247 -11.49 22.94 12.50
C TRP A 247 -10.88 21.64 11.98
N ARG A 248 -10.99 21.39 10.67
CA ARG A 248 -10.24 20.29 10.06
C ARG A 248 -8.76 20.61 10.20
N ILE A 249 -8.05 19.86 11.06
CA ILE A 249 -6.58 19.92 11.24
C ILE A 249 -5.85 19.97 9.88
N TRP A 250 -6.43 19.33 8.86
CA TRP A 250 -6.00 19.40 7.47
C TRP A 250 -5.86 20.82 6.91
N LYS A 251 -6.78 21.76 7.19
CA LYS A 251 -6.68 23.16 6.74
C LYS A 251 -5.45 23.87 7.33
N ILE A 252 -5.12 23.57 8.59
CA ILE A 252 -3.96 24.15 9.30
C ILE A 252 -2.65 23.62 8.72
N ILE A 253 -2.61 22.34 8.37
CA ILE A 253 -1.40 21.67 7.86
C ILE A 253 -1.17 21.91 6.37
N TYR A 254 -2.22 22.17 5.59
CA TYR A 254 -2.17 22.23 4.13
C TYR A 254 -1.14 23.25 3.60
N ILE A 255 -1.26 24.51 4.01
CA ILE A 255 -0.39 25.60 3.53
C ILE A 255 1.09 25.34 3.89
N PRO A 256 1.47 25.12 5.17
CA PRO A 256 2.87 24.90 5.51
C PRO A 256 3.43 23.61 4.88
N TYR A 257 2.63 22.56 4.68
CA TYR A 257 3.08 21.34 4.01
C TYR A 257 3.52 21.61 2.56
N TRP A 258 2.70 22.29 1.77
CA TRP A 258 3.01 22.58 0.37
C TRP A 258 4.17 23.58 0.21
N GLN A 259 4.35 24.48 1.19
CA GLN A 259 5.51 25.36 1.27
C GLN A 259 6.84 24.59 1.32
N ILE A 260 6.91 23.44 1.99
CA ILE A 260 8.13 22.58 1.97
C ILE A 260 8.50 22.13 0.55
N TYR A 261 7.51 22.02 -0.35
CA TYR A 261 7.72 21.65 -1.75
C TYR A 261 7.94 22.85 -2.68
N GLY A 262 7.94 24.07 -2.15
CA GLY A 262 8.22 25.30 -2.90
C GLY A 262 6.99 26.09 -3.36
N ASP A 263 5.77 25.68 -3.00
CA ASP A 263 4.58 26.49 -3.25
C ASP A 263 4.42 27.58 -2.17
N SER A 264 4.44 28.85 -2.56
CA SER A 264 4.54 29.98 -1.63
C SER A 264 3.19 30.52 -1.15
N PHE A 265 2.08 30.21 -1.84
CA PHE A 265 0.73 30.71 -1.53
C PHE A 265 0.65 32.23 -1.30
N LEU A 266 1.48 33.03 -1.99
CA LEU A 266 1.51 34.48 -1.80
C LEU A 266 0.15 35.13 -2.05
N ASP A 267 -0.61 34.63 -3.02
CA ASP A 267 -1.96 35.12 -3.34
C ASP A 267 -2.93 34.92 -2.17
N THR A 268 -2.77 33.82 -1.43
CA THR A 268 -3.56 33.49 -0.24
C THR A 268 -3.21 34.36 0.97
N PHE A 269 -2.01 34.95 1.00
CA PHE A 269 -1.63 35.92 2.04
C PHE A 269 -1.89 37.37 1.61
N SER A 270 -2.16 37.62 0.34
CA SER A 270 -2.46 38.93 -0.22
C SER A 270 -3.94 39.30 -0.09
N GLU A 271 -4.25 40.60 -0.15
CA GLU A 271 -5.64 41.11 -0.12
C GLU A 271 -6.47 40.70 -1.35
N ASN A 272 -5.85 40.23 -2.43
CA ASN A 272 -6.49 39.92 -3.71
C ASN A 272 -6.73 38.41 -3.91
N SER A 273 -7.20 37.70 -2.88
CA SER A 273 -7.57 36.29 -3.06
C SER A 273 -8.80 36.19 -4.00
N THR A 274 -8.64 35.53 -5.15
CA THR A 274 -9.70 35.35 -6.16
C THR A 274 -10.72 34.26 -5.82
N ALA A 275 -10.65 33.68 -4.61
CA ALA A 275 -11.55 32.63 -4.17
C ALA A 275 -12.90 33.24 -3.72
N PRO A 276 -14.05 32.56 -3.97
CA PRO A 276 -15.34 33.00 -3.45
C PRO A 276 -15.32 32.93 -1.92
N CYS A 277 -15.23 34.09 -1.27
CA CYS A 277 -15.22 34.21 0.19
C CYS A 277 -16.30 35.19 0.65
N THR A 278 -16.79 35.03 1.89
CA THR A 278 -17.71 35.99 2.52
C THR A 278 -17.06 36.66 3.73
N SER A 279 -17.29 37.97 3.87
CA SER A 279 -16.91 38.74 5.07
C SER A 279 -18.03 38.74 6.13
N ILE A 280 -19.21 38.20 5.83
CA ILE A 280 -20.39 38.25 6.67
C ILE A 280 -20.36 37.11 7.70
N GLN A 281 -20.34 37.47 8.99
CA GLN A 281 -20.23 36.51 10.10
C GLN A 281 -21.29 35.41 10.07
N SER A 282 -22.55 35.77 9.85
CA SER A 282 -23.66 34.81 9.83
C SER A 282 -23.62 33.82 8.66
N GLU A 283 -22.87 34.10 7.60
CA GLU A 283 -22.83 33.22 6.41
C GLU A 283 -21.78 32.12 6.55
N TRP A 284 -20.58 32.45 7.04
CA TRP A 284 -19.52 31.45 7.25
C TRP A 284 -19.66 30.67 8.57
N GLU A 285 -20.45 31.15 9.54
CA GLU A 285 -20.74 30.38 10.76
C GLU A 285 -21.78 29.27 10.53
N ASN A 286 -22.75 29.53 9.65
CA ASN A 286 -23.88 28.62 9.41
C ASN A 286 -23.65 27.63 8.26
N ASN A 287 -22.72 27.91 7.35
CA ASN A 287 -22.42 27.05 6.21
C ASN A 287 -20.93 26.64 6.15
N PRO A 288 -20.61 25.34 6.28
CA PRO A 288 -19.23 24.83 6.25
C PRO A 288 -18.55 24.97 4.89
N ASP A 289 -19.33 25.12 3.82
CA ASP A 289 -18.84 25.25 2.44
C ASP A 289 -18.42 26.69 2.08
N ILE A 290 -18.77 27.68 2.91
CA ILE A 290 -18.44 29.09 2.64
C ILE A 290 -17.23 29.48 3.49
N GLU A 291 -16.12 29.79 2.82
CA GLU A 291 -14.90 30.22 3.50
C GLU A 291 -14.94 31.72 3.82
N ARG A 292 -14.42 32.06 4.99
CA ARG A 292 -14.23 33.46 5.40
C ARG A 292 -13.09 34.08 4.58
N CYS A 293 -13.22 35.36 4.22
CA CYS A 293 -12.12 36.08 3.59
C CYS A 293 -10.91 36.21 4.55
N ASN A 294 -9.72 35.99 4.02
CA ASN A 294 -8.45 36.18 4.71
C ASN A 294 -8.28 37.66 5.11
N GLN A 295 -7.62 37.90 6.24
CA GLN A 295 -7.12 39.23 6.57
C GLN A 295 -5.64 39.32 6.21
N TYR A 296 -5.27 40.41 5.54
CA TYR A 296 -3.88 40.69 5.23
C TYR A 296 -3.13 41.09 6.50
N ASP A 297 -2.01 40.41 6.75
CA ASP A 297 -1.05 40.78 7.78
C ASP A 297 0.38 40.60 7.22
N TRP A 298 1.20 41.64 7.35
CA TRP A 298 2.60 41.62 6.91
C TRP A 298 3.43 40.57 7.67
N VAL A 299 3.03 40.23 8.91
CA VAL A 299 3.69 39.22 9.74
C VAL A 299 3.65 37.84 9.06
N LEU A 300 2.55 37.52 8.38
CA LEU A 300 2.39 36.26 7.65
C LEU A 300 3.43 36.13 6.53
N LEU A 301 3.67 37.20 5.78
CA LEU A 301 4.64 37.21 4.69
C LEU A 301 6.08 37.03 5.19
N VAL A 302 6.43 37.68 6.31
CA VAL A 302 7.75 37.55 6.94
C VAL A 302 7.96 36.12 7.44
N ILE A 303 6.97 35.53 8.11
CA ILE A 303 7.06 34.18 8.66
C ILE A 303 7.08 33.14 7.55
N ALA A 304 6.29 33.31 6.49
CA ALA A 304 6.33 32.43 5.33
C ALA A 304 7.70 32.44 4.66
N SER A 305 8.31 33.61 4.49
CA SER A 305 9.65 33.74 3.93
C SER A 305 10.70 33.03 4.80
N LEU A 306 10.65 33.23 6.12
CA LEU A 306 11.55 32.57 7.07
C LEU A 306 11.34 31.05 7.12
N TYR A 307 10.08 30.60 7.09
CA TYR A 307 9.71 29.20 7.09
C TYR A 307 10.21 28.46 5.85
N MET A 308 10.03 29.04 4.67
CA MET A 308 10.55 28.50 3.40
C MET A 308 12.08 28.36 3.45
N LEU A 309 12.77 29.36 3.99
CA LEU A 309 14.22 29.33 4.15
C LEU A 309 14.66 28.20 5.08
N ILE A 310 14.08 28.12 6.29
CA ILE A 310 14.44 27.09 7.28
C ILE A 310 14.09 25.69 6.76
N SER A 311 12.91 25.51 6.18
CA SER A 311 12.47 24.20 5.72
C SER A 311 13.33 23.70 4.56
N ASN A 312 13.60 24.53 3.56
CA ASN A 312 14.32 24.11 2.37
C ASN A 312 15.84 24.06 2.54
N LEU A 313 16.44 24.99 3.30
CA LEU A 313 17.89 25.02 3.50
C LEU A 313 18.38 24.21 4.70
N LEU A 314 17.56 24.07 5.74
CA LEU A 314 17.95 23.35 6.97
C LEU A 314 17.28 21.99 7.06
N LEU A 315 15.94 21.92 7.09
CA LEU A 315 15.25 20.64 7.34
C LEU A 315 15.48 19.63 6.21
N VAL A 316 15.23 19.99 4.95
CA VAL A 316 15.42 19.07 3.81
C VAL A 316 16.89 18.67 3.65
N ASN A 317 17.83 19.60 3.81
CA ASN A 317 19.25 19.29 3.72
C ASN A 317 19.75 18.42 4.87
N LEU A 318 19.18 18.55 6.08
CA LEU A 318 19.49 17.66 7.19
C LEU A 318 19.00 16.24 6.90
N VAL A 319 17.81 16.08 6.29
CA VAL A 319 17.33 14.75 5.84
C VAL A 319 18.30 14.14 4.84
N ILE A 320 18.75 14.91 3.85
CA ILE A 320 19.73 14.44 2.86
C ILE A 320 21.04 14.03 3.55
N ALA A 321 21.49 14.78 4.56
CA ALA A 321 22.72 14.48 5.30
C ALA A 321 22.60 13.25 6.22
N LEU A 322 21.38 12.91 6.66
CA LEU A 322 21.12 11.71 7.47
C LEU A 322 21.08 10.42 6.62
N PHE A 323 20.78 10.54 5.32
CA PHE A 323 20.72 9.41 4.39
C PHE A 323 22.07 9.09 3.76
#